data_AF-A0A441VL80-F1
#
_entry.id   AF-A0A441VL80-F1
#
_cell.length_a   1.000
_cell.length_b   1.000
_cell.length_c   1.000
_cell.angle_alpha   90.00
_cell.angle_beta   90.00
_cell.angle_gamma   90.00
#
_symmetry.space_group_name_H-M   'P 1'
#
loop_
_entity.id
_entity.type
_entity.pdbx_description
1 polymer ?
#
loop_
_entity_poly.entity_id
_entity_poly.type
_entity_poly.pdbx_seq_one_letter_code
_entity_poly.pdbx_strand_id
1 'polypeptide(L)'
;VQSYVGLAVYMQADALDRLVGDGPRISGVRVTINPSRLADLYTVVKQTPAFASAALQSISRQHFRETIEENITIMTSVYTALAVIITFGVVYNSARIQLSERARELASLRVLGFTKGEVSSVLLFELGFVVVLAQPLGWILGYLFSWSVVKGFESDLFRIPFIINRATFAIASLIVVCVATLSALIVRRRIDRLDLVRVLKTRE
;
A
#
# COMPACT_ATOMS: atom_id res chain seq x y z
N VAL A 1 2.29 27.50 10.69
CA VAL A 1 2.37 27.06 9.27
C VAL A 1 3.47 26.01 9.18
N GLN A 2 3.19 24.80 8.73
CA GLN A 2 4.22 23.77 8.53
C GLN A 2 4.95 24.06 7.21
N SER A 3 6.23 24.42 7.29
CA SER A 3 7.10 24.58 6.11
C SER A 3 7.81 23.26 5.85
N TYR A 4 7.63 22.72 4.65
CA TYR A 4 8.26 21.47 4.22
C TYR A 4 9.62 21.70 3.54
N VAL A 5 10.04 22.96 3.39
CA VAL A 5 11.33 23.36 2.79
C VAL A 5 11.87 24.59 3.54
N GLY A 6 13.05 24.46 4.14
CA GLY A 6 13.78 25.56 4.79
C GLY A 6 13.10 26.17 6.03
N LEU A 7 13.74 27.19 6.59
CA LEU A 7 13.26 27.91 7.77
C LEU A 7 12.40 29.10 7.31
N ALA A 8 11.08 28.97 7.47
CA ALA A 8 10.14 30.02 7.10
C ALA A 8 9.92 30.97 8.28
N VAL A 9 10.31 32.24 8.11
CA VAL A 9 10.05 33.32 9.07
C VAL A 9 9.01 34.26 8.47
N TYR A 10 8.07 34.72 9.29
CA TYR A 10 7.01 35.64 8.89
C TYR A 10 7.18 36.97 9.61
N MET A 11 7.09 38.08 8.88
CA MET A 11 7.10 39.42 9.45
C MET A 11 6.21 40.36 8.61
N GLN A 12 5.82 41.50 9.19
CA GLN A 12 5.11 42.54 8.45
C GLN A 12 6.03 43.17 7.40
N ALA A 13 5.49 43.48 6.22
CA ALA A 13 6.23 44.06 5.11
C ALA A 13 6.91 45.39 5.51
N ASP A 14 6.20 46.25 6.24
CA ASP A 14 6.74 47.55 6.69
C ASP A 14 7.88 47.40 7.71
N ALA A 15 7.90 46.30 8.47
CA ALA A 15 9.00 46.00 9.37
C ALA A 15 10.22 45.46 8.61
N LEU A 16 10.00 44.69 7.53
CA LEU A 16 11.07 44.19 6.67
C LEU A 16 11.73 45.33 5.89
N ASP A 17 10.93 46.24 5.33
CA ASP A 17 11.42 47.38 4.55
C ASP A 17 12.30 48.31 5.41
N ARG A 18 11.87 48.58 6.65
CA ARG A 18 12.67 49.33 7.63
C ARG A 18 14.00 48.66 7.98
N LEU A 19 14.09 47.32 7.90
CA LEU A 19 15.28 46.57 8.25
C LEU A 19 16.27 46.45 7.08
N VAL A 20 15.76 46.31 5.86
CA VAL A 20 16.56 46.05 4.65
C VAL A 20 16.95 47.33 3.92
N GLY A 21 16.09 48.36 3.96
CA GLY A 21 16.38 49.67 3.35
C GLY A 21 16.27 49.72 1.82
N ASP A 22 15.70 48.70 1.18
CA ASP A 22 15.59 48.56 -0.29
C ASP A 22 14.32 49.20 -0.89
N GLY A 23 13.47 49.81 -0.05
CA GLY A 23 12.18 50.38 -0.45
C GLY A 23 11.10 49.34 -0.71
N PRO A 24 9.86 49.77 -1.01
CA PRO A 24 8.70 48.87 -1.13
C PRO A 24 8.75 48.02 -2.41
N ARG A 25 9.51 46.92 -2.36
CA ARG A 25 9.61 45.92 -3.43
C ARG A 25 8.89 44.64 -3.01
N ILE A 26 7.88 44.26 -3.79
CA ILE A 26 7.08 43.05 -3.55
C ILE A 26 7.45 42.01 -4.59
N SER A 27 8.09 40.92 -4.17
CA SER A 27 8.51 39.82 -5.06
C SER A 27 7.34 38.93 -5.52
N GLY A 28 6.18 39.02 -4.86
CA GLY A 28 4.97 38.31 -5.27
C GLY A 28 3.80 38.50 -4.31
N VAL A 29 2.58 38.36 -4.83
CA VAL A 29 1.33 38.43 -4.06
C VAL A 29 0.60 37.10 -4.20
N ARG A 30 0.18 36.52 -3.07
CA ARG A 30 -0.72 35.36 -3.05
C ARG A 30 -2.15 35.85 -2.85
N VAL A 31 -2.99 35.62 -3.85
CA VAL A 31 -4.40 36.02 -3.81
C VAL A 31 -5.27 34.76 -3.78
N THR A 32 -6.20 34.67 -2.85
CA THR A 32 -7.25 33.64 -2.85
C THR A 32 -8.41 34.14 -3.68
N ILE A 33 -8.79 33.38 -4.72
CA ILE A 33 -9.77 33.80 -5.72
C ILE A 33 -10.89 32.77 -5.80
N ASN A 34 -12.12 33.24 -6.02
CA ASN A 34 -13.26 32.39 -6.30
C ASN A 34 -13.11 31.77 -7.71
N PRO A 35 -13.18 30.43 -7.86
CA PRO A 35 -12.95 29.76 -9.15
C PRO A 35 -13.83 30.26 -10.30
N SER A 36 -15.03 30.81 -10.04
CA SER A 36 -15.91 31.35 -11.08
C SER A 36 -15.42 32.63 -11.75
N ARG A 37 -14.50 33.39 -11.13
CA ARG A 37 -13.95 34.66 -11.67
C ARG A 37 -12.52 34.53 -12.18
N LEU A 38 -12.01 33.31 -12.30
CA LEU A 38 -10.62 33.03 -12.65
C LEU A 38 -10.30 33.42 -14.11
N ALA A 39 -11.26 33.21 -15.03
CA ALA A 39 -11.12 33.57 -16.45
C ALA A 39 -11.04 35.09 -16.67
N ASP A 40 -11.87 35.87 -15.97
CA ASP A 40 -11.89 37.33 -16.06
C ASP A 40 -10.58 37.93 -15.55
N LEU A 41 -10.08 37.42 -14.41
CA LEU A 41 -8.84 37.90 -13.80
C LEU A 41 -7.60 37.51 -14.62
N TYR A 42 -7.58 36.32 -15.22
CA TYR A 42 -6.50 35.92 -16.14
C TYR A 42 -6.39 36.87 -17.35
N THR A 43 -7.53 37.37 -17.83
CA THR A 43 -7.60 38.30 -18.95
C THR A 43 -7.07 39.70 -18.57
N VAL A 44 -7.46 40.21 -17.40
CA VAL A 44 -6.98 41.50 -16.86
C VAL A 44 -5.48 41.47 -16.54
N VAL A 45 -5.00 40.37 -15.95
CA VAL A 45 -3.59 40.22 -15.58
C VAL A 45 -2.68 40.13 -16.81
N LYS A 46 -3.13 39.47 -17.90
CA LYS A 46 -2.40 39.44 -19.17
C LYS A 46 -2.25 40.81 -19.85
N GLN A 47 -3.18 41.72 -19.62
CA GLN A 47 -3.20 43.05 -20.25
C GLN A 47 -2.46 44.11 -19.44
N THR A 48 -1.94 43.77 -18.25
CA THR A 48 -1.25 44.74 -17.37
C THR A 48 0.27 44.72 -17.63
N PRO A 49 0.87 45.82 -18.14
CA PRO A 49 2.26 45.84 -18.64
C PRO A 49 3.35 45.69 -17.55
N ALA A 50 2.99 45.63 -16.27
CA ALA A 50 3.91 45.45 -15.14
C ALA A 50 3.92 44.03 -14.54
N PHE A 51 3.18 43.08 -15.13
CA PHE A 51 3.08 41.70 -14.64
C PHE A 51 4.02 40.76 -15.42
N ALA A 52 5.10 40.29 -14.78
CA ALA A 52 6.11 39.45 -15.44
C ALA A 52 5.67 37.98 -15.61
N SER A 53 4.88 37.43 -14.69
CA SER A 53 4.30 36.08 -14.83
C SER A 53 3.10 35.89 -13.90
N ALA A 54 2.12 35.11 -14.35
CA ALA A 54 1.03 34.61 -13.53
C ALA A 54 1.11 33.08 -13.51
N ALA A 55 1.72 32.52 -12.46
CA ALA A 55 1.71 31.08 -12.24
C ALA A 55 0.40 30.72 -11.51
N LEU A 56 -0.51 30.07 -12.22
CA LEU A 56 -1.66 29.40 -11.59
C LEU A 56 -1.15 28.21 -10.78
N GLN A 57 -0.81 28.47 -9.52
CA GLN A 57 -0.31 27.47 -8.59
C GLN A 57 -1.31 26.31 -8.39
N SER A 58 -2.59 26.50 -8.74
CA SER A 58 -3.64 25.47 -8.74
C SER A 58 -3.42 24.39 -9.81
N ILE A 59 -3.13 24.77 -11.04
CA ILE A 59 -2.96 23.81 -12.17
C ILE A 59 -1.68 23.00 -11.99
N SER A 60 -0.59 23.66 -11.58
CA SER A 60 0.68 22.97 -11.30
C SER A 60 0.58 22.05 -10.09
N ARG A 61 -0.21 22.40 -9.07
CA ARG A 61 -0.49 21.51 -7.93
C ARG A 61 -1.41 20.34 -8.30
N GLN A 62 -2.36 20.56 -9.21
CA GLN A 62 -3.27 19.52 -9.66
C GLN A 62 -2.52 18.47 -10.49
N HIS A 63 -1.75 18.87 -11.50
CA HIS A 63 -0.94 17.92 -12.27
C HIS A 63 0.12 17.22 -11.43
N PHE A 64 0.79 17.93 -10.50
CA PHE A 64 1.74 17.29 -9.60
C PHE A 64 1.08 16.25 -8.69
N ARG A 65 -0.15 16.51 -8.21
CA ARG A 65 -0.93 15.55 -7.42
C ARG A 65 -1.37 14.36 -8.26
N GLU A 66 -1.91 14.60 -9.45
CA GLU A 66 -2.36 13.55 -10.38
C GLU A 66 -1.20 12.61 -10.74
N THR A 67 -0.02 13.16 -11.08
CA THR A 67 1.16 12.34 -11.41
C THR A 67 1.66 11.52 -10.21
N ILE A 68 1.70 12.12 -9.00
CA ILE A 68 2.13 11.39 -7.80
C ILE A 68 1.12 10.30 -7.44
N GLU A 69 -0.17 10.60 -7.49
CA GLU A 69 -1.25 9.66 -7.17
C GLU A 69 -1.27 8.48 -8.15
N GLU A 70 -1.13 8.76 -9.44
CA GLU A 70 -1.02 7.72 -10.47
C GLU A 70 0.22 6.84 -10.25
N ASN A 71 1.38 7.45 -10.03
CA ASN A 71 2.63 6.71 -9.81
C ASN A 71 2.55 5.82 -8.56
N ILE A 72 2.04 6.34 -7.43
CA ILE A 72 1.82 5.59 -6.19
C ILE A 72 0.84 4.45 -6.42
N THR A 73 -0.26 4.70 -7.14
CA THR A 73 -1.28 3.68 -7.43
C THR A 73 -0.69 2.54 -8.27
N ILE A 74 0.07 2.86 -9.31
CA ILE A 74 0.74 1.87 -10.16
C ILE A 74 1.72 1.06 -9.32
N MET A 75 2.63 1.69 -8.59
CA MET A 75 3.61 0.99 -7.75
C MET A 75 2.92 0.10 -6.71
N THR A 76 1.90 0.62 -6.02
CA THR A 76 1.14 -0.13 -5.02
C THR A 76 0.47 -1.35 -5.64
N SER A 77 -0.11 -1.22 -6.84
CA SER A 77 -0.77 -2.32 -7.54
C SER A 77 0.23 -3.43 -7.94
N VAL A 78 1.42 -3.05 -8.43
CA VAL A 78 2.49 -3.98 -8.82
C VAL A 78 3.00 -4.73 -7.60
N TYR A 79 3.33 -4.03 -6.51
CA TYR A 79 3.80 -4.69 -5.29
C TYR A 79 2.73 -5.58 -4.66
N THR A 80 1.46 -5.16 -4.70
CA THR A 80 0.34 -5.99 -4.24
C THR A 80 0.22 -7.25 -5.08
N ALA A 81 0.32 -7.15 -6.41
CA ALA A 81 0.27 -8.32 -7.29
C ALA A 81 1.42 -9.31 -7.01
N LEU A 82 2.65 -8.81 -6.83
CA LEU A 82 3.79 -9.65 -6.45
C LEU A 82 3.58 -10.32 -5.09
N ALA A 83 3.09 -9.58 -4.10
CA ALA A 83 2.79 -10.12 -2.77
C ALA A 83 1.72 -11.22 -2.84
N VAL A 84 0.69 -11.04 -3.66
CA VAL A 84 -0.35 -12.05 -3.92
C VAL A 84 0.25 -13.32 -4.53
N ILE A 85 1.10 -13.19 -5.55
CA ILE A 85 1.75 -14.33 -6.21
C ILE A 85 2.63 -15.11 -5.22
N ILE A 86 3.45 -14.40 -4.45
CA ILE A 86 4.34 -15.00 -3.44
C ILE A 86 3.51 -15.70 -2.37
N THR A 87 2.50 -15.02 -1.81
CA THR A 87 1.62 -15.58 -0.78
C THR A 87 0.91 -16.83 -1.28
N PHE A 88 0.37 -16.77 -2.49
CA PHE A 88 -0.29 -17.92 -3.12
C PHE A 88 0.66 -19.11 -3.22
N GLY A 89 1.88 -18.90 -3.74
CA GLY A 89 2.87 -19.95 -3.94
C GLY A 89 3.36 -20.56 -2.63
N VAL A 90 3.63 -19.73 -1.61
CA VAL A 90 4.02 -20.21 -0.28
C VAL A 90 2.92 -21.04 0.35
N VAL A 91 1.68 -20.53 0.39
CA VAL A 91 0.55 -21.25 0.96
C VAL A 91 0.26 -22.54 0.19
N TYR A 92 0.34 -22.51 -1.13
CA TYR A 92 0.14 -23.69 -1.98
C TYR A 92 1.15 -24.79 -1.65
N ASN A 93 2.43 -24.41 -1.57
CA ASN A 93 3.51 -25.34 -1.27
C ASN A 93 3.40 -25.88 0.16
N SER A 94 3.12 -25.02 1.15
CA SER A 94 2.93 -25.43 2.54
C SER A 94 1.75 -26.40 2.69
N ALA A 95 0.61 -26.09 2.08
CA ALA A 95 -0.55 -26.98 2.10
C ALA A 95 -0.23 -28.33 1.45
N ARG A 96 0.44 -28.32 0.29
CA ARG A 96 0.87 -29.54 -0.42
C ARG A 96 1.81 -30.39 0.42
N ILE A 97 2.78 -29.78 1.11
CA ILE A 97 3.73 -30.49 1.99
C ILE A 97 2.99 -31.13 3.16
N GLN A 98 2.16 -30.37 3.89
CA GLN A 98 1.39 -30.90 5.04
C GLN A 98 0.50 -32.08 4.64
N LEU A 99 -0.14 -32.01 3.48
CA LEU A 99 -0.93 -33.11 2.93
C LEU A 99 -0.09 -34.34 2.61
N SER A 100 1.13 -34.16 2.09
CA SER A 100 2.05 -35.26 1.77
C SER A 100 2.61 -35.93 3.02
N GLU A 101 2.99 -35.15 4.03
CA GLU A 101 3.56 -35.66 5.28
C GLU A 101 2.52 -36.43 6.09
N ARG A 102 1.29 -35.88 6.18
CA ARG A 102 0.21 -36.50 6.96
C ARG A 102 -0.60 -37.53 6.18
N ALA A 103 -0.27 -37.82 4.92
CA ALA A 103 -1.04 -38.74 4.07
C ALA A 103 -1.34 -40.10 4.72
N ARG A 104 -0.42 -40.65 5.53
CA ARG A 104 -0.64 -41.89 6.30
C ARG A 104 -1.66 -41.73 7.42
N GLU A 105 -1.63 -40.61 8.14
CA GLU A 105 -2.59 -40.28 9.19
C GLU A 105 -3.99 -40.02 8.59
N LEU A 106 -4.05 -39.36 7.43
CA LEU A 106 -5.29 -39.17 6.70
C LEU A 106 -5.86 -40.52 6.22
N ALA A 107 -5.00 -41.46 5.84
CA ALA A 107 -5.41 -42.80 5.44
C ALA A 107 -5.95 -43.63 6.60
N SER A 108 -5.37 -43.53 7.81
CA SER A 108 -5.89 -44.24 8.99
C SER A 108 -7.25 -43.66 9.45
N LEU A 109 -7.43 -42.34 9.41
CA LEU A 109 -8.73 -41.70 9.66
C LEU A 109 -9.81 -42.19 8.68
N ARG A 110 -9.45 -42.44 7.42
CA ARG A 110 -10.39 -43.02 6.45
C ARG A 110 -10.82 -44.44 6.77
N VAL A 111 -9.95 -45.26 7.37
CA VAL A 111 -10.31 -46.62 7.83
C VAL A 111 -11.31 -46.56 8.99
N LEU A 112 -11.24 -45.51 9.80
CA LEU A 112 -12.20 -45.23 10.89
C LEU A 112 -13.53 -44.63 10.40
N GLY A 113 -13.70 -44.41 9.10
CA GLY A 113 -14.95 -43.94 8.49
C GLY A 113 -15.04 -42.44 8.19
N PHE A 114 -13.98 -41.66 8.41
CA PHE A 114 -13.99 -40.22 8.11
C PHE A 114 -13.99 -39.93 6.60
N THR A 115 -14.71 -38.89 6.20
CA THR A 115 -14.79 -38.42 4.82
C THR A 115 -13.57 -37.58 4.43
N LYS A 116 -13.26 -37.50 3.12
CA LYS A 116 -12.18 -36.63 2.59
C LYS A 116 -12.36 -35.16 2.99
N GLY A 117 -13.62 -34.72 3.12
CA GLY A 117 -13.98 -33.35 3.50
C GLY A 117 -13.66 -33.01 4.95
N GLU A 118 -13.91 -33.93 5.87
CA GLU A 118 -13.60 -33.73 7.30
C GLU A 118 -12.09 -33.68 7.53
N VAL A 119 -11.37 -34.62 6.93
CA VAL A 119 -9.91 -34.72 7.05
C VAL A 119 -9.20 -33.50 6.45
N SER A 120 -9.64 -33.02 5.29
CA SER A 120 -9.08 -31.81 4.67
C SER A 120 -9.45 -30.53 5.43
N SER A 121 -10.58 -30.49 6.13
CA SER A 121 -10.99 -29.32 6.91
C SER A 121 -10.10 -29.09 8.14
N VAL A 122 -9.60 -30.18 8.77
CA VAL A 122 -8.63 -30.08 9.87
C VAL A 122 -7.34 -29.39 9.41
N LEU A 123 -6.80 -29.79 8.26
CA LEU A 123 -5.59 -29.20 7.68
C LEU A 123 -5.80 -27.74 7.28
N LEU A 124 -6.96 -27.42 6.69
CA LEU A 124 -7.30 -26.03 6.36
C LEU A 124 -7.42 -25.15 7.61
N PHE A 125 -7.92 -25.70 8.72
CA PHE A 125 -8.03 -24.99 9.98
C PHE A 125 -6.65 -24.70 10.59
N GLU A 126 -5.75 -25.68 10.60
CA GLU A 126 -4.37 -25.50 11.05
C GLU A 126 -3.64 -24.44 10.22
N LEU A 127 -3.77 -24.51 8.90
CA LEU A 127 -3.19 -23.52 8.00
C LEU A 127 -3.81 -22.13 8.20
N GLY A 128 -5.12 -22.06 8.40
CA GLY A 128 -5.82 -20.82 8.74
C GLY A 128 -5.33 -20.22 10.07
N PHE A 129 -5.11 -21.06 11.08
CA PHE A 129 -4.58 -20.62 12.38
C PHE A 129 -3.18 -20.03 12.26
N VAL A 130 -2.30 -20.67 11.48
CA VAL A 130 -0.96 -20.12 11.18
C VAL A 130 -1.06 -18.78 10.46
N VAL A 131 -1.94 -18.65 9.46
CA VAL A 131 -2.14 -17.39 8.72
C VAL A 131 -2.60 -16.27 9.65
N VAL A 132 -3.55 -16.55 10.56
CA VAL A 132 -4.05 -15.58 11.54
C VAL A 132 -2.96 -15.14 12.51
N LEU A 133 -2.16 -16.08 13.02
CA LEU A 133 -1.03 -15.75 13.90
C LEU A 133 0.10 -14.99 13.18
N ALA A 134 0.27 -15.22 11.88
CA ALA A 134 1.25 -14.50 11.07
C ALA A 134 0.85 -13.03 10.80
N GLN A 135 -0.44 -12.67 10.84
CA GLN A 135 -0.91 -11.30 10.59
C GLN A 135 -0.27 -10.24 11.50
N PRO A 136 -0.34 -10.34 12.84
CA PRO A 136 0.23 -9.31 13.72
C PRO A 136 1.75 -9.18 13.55
N LEU A 137 2.45 -10.30 13.34
CA LEU A 137 3.89 -10.28 13.06
C LEU A 137 4.19 -9.56 11.74
N GLY A 138 3.40 -9.84 10.70
CA GLY A 138 3.50 -9.16 9.41
C GLY A 138 3.24 -7.66 9.52
N TRP A 139 2.26 -7.23 10.32
CA TRP A 139 1.98 -5.81 10.56
C TRP A 139 3.14 -5.10 11.25
N ILE A 140 3.73 -5.72 12.28
CA ILE A 140 4.86 -5.15 13.02
C ILE A 140 6.07 -5.00 12.09
N LEU A 141 6.41 -6.06 11.36
CA LEU A 141 7.56 -6.05 10.44
C LEU A 141 7.33 -5.08 9.28
N GLY A 142 6.13 -5.05 8.70
CA GLY A 142 5.76 -4.10 7.66
C GLY A 142 5.84 -2.65 8.14
N TYR A 143 5.30 -2.36 9.33
CA TYR A 143 5.38 -1.04 9.95
C TYR A 143 6.84 -0.61 10.16
N LEU A 144 7.67 -1.47 10.74
CA LEU A 144 9.07 -1.18 11.03
C LEU A 144 9.88 -0.97 9.74
N PHE A 145 9.60 -1.77 8.72
CA PHE A 145 10.21 -1.61 7.39
C PHE A 145 9.82 -0.26 6.78
N SER A 146 8.53 0.04 6.68
CA SER A 146 8.06 1.31 6.12
C SER A 146 8.57 2.53 6.91
N TRP A 147 8.62 2.44 8.24
CA TRP A 147 9.20 3.48 9.09
C TRP A 147 10.69 3.69 8.81
N SER A 148 11.46 2.60 8.71
CA SER A 148 12.90 2.65 8.44
C SER A 148 13.19 3.25 7.07
N VAL A 149 12.39 2.89 6.06
CA VAL A 149 12.48 3.47 4.71
C VAL A 149 12.22 4.97 4.76
N VAL A 150 11.10 5.41 5.36
CA VAL A 150 10.77 6.85 5.43
C VAL A 150 11.84 7.63 6.19
N LYS A 151 12.32 7.10 7.31
CA LYS A 151 13.41 7.71 8.08
C LYS A 151 14.71 7.81 7.27
N GLY A 152 15.01 6.82 6.44
CA GLY A 152 16.18 6.85 5.54
C GLY A 152 16.08 7.91 4.43
N PHE A 153 14.86 8.33 4.08
CA PHE A 153 14.60 9.41 3.13
C PHE A 153 14.46 10.80 3.79
N GLU A 154 14.39 10.88 5.12
CA GLU A 154 14.40 12.18 5.81
C GLU A 154 15.76 12.87 5.58
N SER A 155 15.73 14.08 5.03
CA SER A 155 16.89 14.94 4.83
C SER A 155 16.57 16.33 5.39
N ASP A 156 17.59 17.14 5.71
CA ASP A 156 17.42 18.51 6.23
C ASP A 156 16.55 19.41 5.33
N LEU A 157 16.39 19.03 4.05
CA LEU A 157 15.57 19.74 3.06
C LEU A 157 14.17 19.14 2.86
N PHE A 158 13.94 17.87 3.23
CA PHE A 158 12.70 17.13 2.94
C PHE A 158 12.28 16.23 4.09
N ARG A 159 11.05 16.45 4.60
CA ARG A 159 10.45 15.63 5.64
C ARG A 159 9.14 15.03 5.16
N ILE A 160 9.13 13.72 4.92
CA ILE A 160 7.95 12.99 4.46
C ILE A 160 7.15 12.53 5.69
N PRO A 161 5.91 13.00 5.90
CA PRO A 161 5.12 12.59 7.05
C PRO A 161 4.73 11.11 6.92
N PHE A 162 5.18 10.28 7.86
CA PHE A 162 4.80 8.87 7.93
C PHE A 162 3.41 8.72 8.56
N ILE A 163 2.40 8.47 7.73
CA ILE A 163 1.01 8.29 8.17
C ILE A 163 0.52 6.95 7.64
N ILE A 164 0.27 5.99 8.55
CA ILE A 164 -0.39 4.74 8.21
C ILE A 164 -1.81 4.75 8.76
N ASN A 165 -2.78 4.53 7.86
CA ASN A 165 -4.18 4.40 8.24
C ASN A 165 -4.50 2.95 8.65
N ARG A 166 -5.42 2.77 9.60
CA ARG A 166 -5.95 1.46 10.01
C ARG A 166 -6.53 0.67 8.83
N ALA A 167 -7.10 1.37 7.85
CA ALA A 167 -7.60 0.77 6.63
C ALA A 167 -6.52 0.01 5.84
N THR A 168 -5.27 0.48 5.85
CA THR A 168 -4.15 -0.17 5.15
C THR A 168 -3.89 -1.57 5.70
N PHE A 169 -3.86 -1.72 7.02
CA PHE A 169 -3.70 -3.02 7.66
C PHE A 169 -4.89 -3.94 7.38
N ALA A 170 -6.12 -3.41 7.45
CA ALA A 170 -7.33 -4.19 7.18
C ALA A 170 -7.36 -4.73 5.73
N ILE A 171 -7.05 -3.88 4.74
CA ILE A 171 -7.00 -4.27 3.33
C ILE A 171 -5.89 -5.29 3.08
N ALA A 172 -4.68 -5.05 3.61
CA ALA A 172 -3.56 -5.98 3.46
C ALA A 172 -3.89 -7.36 4.04
N SER A 173 -4.49 -7.40 5.24
CA SER A 173 -4.91 -8.64 5.87
C SER A 173 -6.01 -9.35 5.11
N LEU A 174 -7.00 -8.61 4.60
CA LEU A 174 -8.07 -9.18 3.80
C LEU A 174 -7.52 -9.82 2.53
N ILE A 175 -6.58 -9.16 1.84
CA ILE A 175 -5.91 -9.72 0.66
C ILE A 175 -5.18 -11.02 1.02
N VAL A 176 -4.37 -11.01 2.07
CA VAL A 176 -3.60 -12.20 2.49
C VAL A 176 -4.51 -13.37 2.87
N VAL A 177 -5.55 -13.10 3.66
CA VAL A 177 -6.53 -14.14 4.06
C VAL A 177 -7.26 -14.68 2.83
N CYS A 178 -7.77 -13.81 1.95
CA CYS A 178 -8.45 -14.25 0.72
C CYS A 178 -7.55 -15.12 -0.15
N VAL A 179 -6.30 -14.70 -0.39
CA VAL A 179 -5.35 -15.44 -1.22
C VAL A 179 -4.96 -16.77 -0.58
N ALA A 180 -4.69 -16.78 0.73
CA ALA A 180 -4.35 -17.99 1.47
C ALA A 180 -5.51 -19.00 1.44
N THR A 181 -6.74 -18.55 1.71
CA THR A 181 -7.93 -19.39 1.65
C THR A 181 -8.16 -19.94 0.25
N LEU A 182 -8.07 -19.10 -0.80
CA LEU A 182 -8.20 -19.54 -2.19
C LEU A 182 -7.15 -20.59 -2.56
N SER A 183 -5.88 -20.34 -2.22
CA SER A 183 -4.77 -21.26 -2.47
C SER A 183 -5.00 -22.62 -1.79
N ALA A 184 -5.36 -22.60 -0.50
CA ALA A 184 -5.60 -23.80 0.28
C ALA A 184 -6.82 -24.60 -0.24
N LEU A 185 -7.90 -23.91 -0.64
CA LEU A 185 -9.07 -24.55 -1.27
C LEU A 185 -8.75 -25.19 -2.62
N ILE A 186 -7.89 -24.56 -3.43
CA ILE A 186 -7.43 -25.13 -4.71
C ILE A 186 -6.64 -26.42 -4.47
N VAL A 187 -5.72 -26.43 -3.50
CA VAL A 187 -4.94 -27.62 -3.14
C VAL A 187 -5.88 -28.75 -2.68
N ARG A 188 -6.83 -28.45 -1.79
CA ARG A 188 -7.84 -29.41 -1.34
C ARG A 188 -8.59 -30.04 -2.52
N ARG A 189 -9.15 -29.22 -3.41
CA ARG A 189 -9.88 -29.70 -4.59
C ARG A 189 -9.02 -30.55 -5.51
N ARG A 190 -7.74 -30.19 -5.68
CA ARG A 190 -6.82 -30.94 -6.53
C ARG A 190 -6.53 -32.33 -5.98
N ILE A 191 -6.41 -32.47 -4.66
CA ILE A 191 -6.17 -33.75 -3.99
C ILE A 191 -7.44 -34.59 -3.92
N ASP A 192 -8.60 -33.99 -3.69
CA ASP A 192 -9.88 -34.71 -3.70
C ASP A 192 -10.15 -35.37 -5.07
N ARG A 193 -9.72 -34.72 -6.17
CA ARG A 193 -9.79 -35.22 -7.55
C ARG A 193 -8.66 -36.17 -7.93
N LEU A 194 -7.47 -36.06 -7.32
CA LEU A 194 -6.38 -37.00 -7.53
C LEU A 194 -6.65 -38.25 -6.69
N ASP A 195 -7.25 -39.25 -7.33
CA ASP A 195 -7.62 -40.51 -6.70
C ASP A 195 -6.45 -41.12 -5.91
N LEU A 196 -6.57 -41.10 -4.58
CA LEU A 196 -5.68 -41.80 -3.64
C LEU A 196 -5.52 -43.29 -3.96
N VAL A 197 -6.41 -43.85 -4.80
CA VAL A 197 -6.36 -45.24 -5.28
C VAL A 197 -5.15 -45.49 -6.19
N ARG A 198 -4.57 -44.48 -6.86
CA ARG A 198 -3.38 -44.66 -7.72
C ARG A 198 -2.07 -44.78 -6.93
N VAL A 199 -1.98 -44.20 -5.74
CA VAL A 199 -0.75 -44.23 -4.91
C VAL A 199 -0.46 -45.62 -4.36
N LEU A 200 -1.48 -46.48 -4.22
CA LEU A 200 -1.31 -47.90 -3.87
C LEU A 200 -0.83 -48.77 -5.05
N LYS A 201 -0.84 -48.28 -6.29
CA LYS A 201 -0.43 -49.03 -7.49
C LYS A 201 0.94 -48.67 -8.04
N THR A 202 1.65 -47.70 -7.45
CA THR A 202 2.97 -47.24 -7.94
C THR A 202 4.14 -47.80 -7.12
N ARG A 203 3.87 -48.75 -6.21
CA ARG A 203 4.88 -49.54 -5.52
C ARG A 203 4.68 -51.03 -5.85
N GLU A 204 4.88 -51.36 -7.12
CA GLU A 204 5.47 -52.63 -7.56
C GLU A 204 6.70 -52.28 -8.41
#